data_AF-A0A1Y5MW62-F1
#
_entry.id   AF-A0A1Y5MW62-F1
#
_cell.length_a   1.000
_cell.length_b   1.000
_cell.length_c   1.000
_cell.angle_alpha   90.00
_cell.angle_beta   90.00
_cell.angle_gamma   90.00
#
_symmetry.space_group_name_H-M   'P 1'
#
loop_
_entity.id
_entity.type
_entity.pdbx_description
1 polymer ?
#
loop_
_entity_poly.entity_id
_entity_poly.type
_entity_poly.pdbx_seq_one_letter_code
_entity_poly.pdbx_strand_id
1 'polypeptide(L)'
;MAKEAGVVKSINGGIARALNDLTGEVRQLSVGDIVYQGEKIVTEGSNSKVTITQTDGKDITLIGKDTLTLDQDSNNNETVADISALQQAILKGTDLNALEETAAGGPQAGGNGGDGVSLSSTSFAEGGHISN
;
A
#
# COMPACT_ATOMS: atom_id res chain seq x y z
N MET A 1 -8.20 18.43 30.80
CA MET A 1 -8.99 17.19 30.72
C MET A 1 -8.70 16.55 29.38
N ALA A 2 -8.51 15.23 29.31
CA ALA A 2 -8.30 14.55 28.03
C ALA A 2 -9.61 14.58 27.22
N LYS A 3 -9.52 14.83 25.91
CA LYS A 3 -10.68 14.91 25.03
C LYS A 3 -11.11 13.50 24.62
N GLU A 4 -12.42 13.24 24.61
CA GLU A 4 -12.95 11.96 24.12
C GLU A 4 -12.61 11.77 22.63
N ALA A 5 -12.16 10.57 22.30
CA ALA A 5 -11.87 10.14 20.94
C ALA A 5 -12.93 9.16 20.40
N GLY A 6 -13.54 8.37 21.29
CA GLY A 6 -14.59 7.42 20.93
C GLY A 6 -14.97 6.50 22.08
N VAL A 7 -15.82 5.52 21.79
CA VAL A 7 -16.33 4.53 22.74
C VAL A 7 -16.16 3.13 22.18
N VAL A 8 -15.75 2.19 23.03
CA VAL A 8 -15.60 0.78 22.65
C VAL A 8 -16.98 0.14 22.42
N LYS A 9 -17.23 -0.29 21.20
CA LYS A 9 -18.49 -0.92 20.78
C LYS A 9 -18.50 -2.43 20.99
N SER A 10 -17.39 -3.10 20.73
CA SER A 10 -17.26 -4.56 20.90
C SER A 10 -15.81 -5.00 21.05
N ILE A 11 -15.57 -6.06 21.84
CA ILE A 11 -14.28 -6.73 21.99
C ILE A 11 -14.52 -8.24 21.88
N ASN A 12 -13.93 -8.88 20.88
CA ASN A 12 -14.06 -10.31 20.64
C ASN A 12 -12.68 -10.97 20.56
N GLY A 13 -12.53 -12.17 21.13
CA GLY A 13 -11.37 -13.04 20.88
C GLY A 13 -10.03 -12.58 21.47
N GLY A 14 -9.98 -11.50 22.26
CA GLY A 14 -8.73 -10.97 22.81
C GLY A 14 -8.94 -9.86 23.84
N ILE A 15 -7.85 -9.19 24.20
CA ILE A 15 -7.83 -8.06 25.16
C ILE A 15 -7.49 -6.78 24.40
N ALA A 16 -8.11 -5.67 24.81
CA ALA A 16 -7.77 -4.33 24.34
C ALA A 16 -7.27 -3.49 25.51
N ARG A 17 -6.25 -2.65 25.28
CA ARG A 17 -5.65 -1.78 26.30
C ARG A 17 -5.44 -0.40 25.72
N ALA A 18 -5.77 0.63 26.48
CA ALA A 18 -5.41 2.02 26.19
C ALA A 18 -4.15 2.37 26.98
N LEU A 19 -3.16 2.94 26.30
CA LEU A 19 -1.93 3.44 26.90
C LEU A 19 -1.89 4.95 26.72
N ASN A 20 -1.74 5.69 27.80
CA ASN A 20 -1.58 7.13 27.76
C ASN A 20 -0.09 7.47 27.66
N ASP A 21 0.38 7.90 26.48
CA ASP A 21 1.81 8.14 26.24
C ASP A 21 2.40 9.30 27.11
N LEU A 22 1.55 10.20 27.63
CA LEU A 22 1.99 11.31 28.50
C LEU A 22 2.20 10.90 29.96
N THR A 23 1.33 10.03 30.48
CA THR A 23 1.33 9.59 31.89
C THR A 23 1.93 8.21 32.09
N GLY A 24 2.05 7.42 31.02
CA GLY A 24 2.42 6.00 31.07
C GLY A 24 1.31 5.09 31.63
N GLU A 25 0.12 5.63 31.90
CA GLU A 25 -0.99 4.83 32.42
C GLU A 25 -1.45 3.80 31.38
N VAL A 26 -1.72 2.57 31.82
CA VAL A 26 -2.27 1.51 30.99
C VAL A 26 -3.58 1.03 31.58
N ARG A 27 -4.66 1.17 30.81
CA ARG A 27 -6.02 0.76 31.17
C ARG A 27 -6.48 -0.36 30.25
N GLN A 28 -6.93 -1.49 30.81
CA GLN A 28 -7.63 -2.50 30.02
C GLN A 28 -9.02 -1.96 29.66
N LEU A 29 -9.40 -2.10 28.39
CA LEU A 29 -10.68 -1.62 27.87
C LEU A 29 -11.75 -2.70 27.93
N SER A 30 -12.98 -2.27 28.23
CA SER A 30 -14.22 -3.04 28.18
C SER A 30 -15.21 -2.37 27.21
N VAL A 31 -16.24 -3.11 26.80
CA VAL A 31 -17.32 -2.55 25.98
C VAL A 31 -18.03 -1.44 26.76
N GLY A 32 -18.22 -0.29 26.12
CA GLY A 32 -18.76 0.93 26.72
C GLY A 32 -17.70 1.87 27.30
N ASP A 33 -16.43 1.46 27.37
CA ASP A 33 -15.36 2.35 27.84
C ASP A 33 -15.07 3.47 26.84
N ILE A 34 -14.80 4.65 27.39
CA ILE A 34 -14.33 5.81 26.63
C ILE A 34 -12.84 5.64 26.35
N VAL A 35 -12.45 5.93 25.11
CA VAL A 35 -11.06 6.13 24.71
C VAL A 35 -10.81 7.62 24.49
N TYR A 36 -9.66 8.10 24.93
CA TYR A 36 -9.29 9.50 24.89
C TYR A 36 -8.25 9.78 23.80
N GLN A 37 -8.21 11.03 23.34
CA GLN A 37 -7.26 11.47 22.33
C GLN A 37 -5.83 11.34 22.83
N GLY A 38 -4.95 10.86 21.95
CA GLY A 38 -3.55 10.57 22.28
C GLY A 38 -3.35 9.27 23.08
N GLU A 39 -4.40 8.53 23.43
CA GLU A 39 -4.24 7.16 23.92
C GLU A 39 -3.89 6.23 22.75
N LYS A 40 -2.88 5.39 22.96
CA LYS A 40 -2.50 4.29 22.09
C LYS A 40 -3.30 3.06 22.47
N ILE A 41 -4.19 2.64 21.59
CA ILE A 41 -5.01 1.43 21.75
C ILE A 41 -4.22 0.25 21.22
N VAL A 42 -3.98 -0.75 22.05
CA VAL A 42 -3.27 -1.98 21.70
C VAL A 42 -4.21 -3.15 21.87
N THR A 43 -4.25 -4.01 20.86
CA THR A 43 -5.02 -5.25 20.87
C THR A 43 -4.07 -6.44 20.95
N GLU A 44 -4.40 -7.39 21.83
CA GLU A 44 -3.60 -8.57 22.08
C GLU A 44 -4.37 -9.82 21.63
N GLY A 45 -3.69 -10.69 20.87
CA GLY A 45 -4.25 -11.96 20.38
C GLY A 45 -4.46 -11.96 18.86
N SER A 46 -4.09 -13.06 18.20
CA SER A 46 -4.13 -13.15 16.73
C SER A 46 -5.54 -13.22 16.15
N ASN A 47 -6.53 -13.54 16.99
CA ASN A 47 -7.96 -13.59 16.68
C ASN A 47 -8.75 -12.45 17.35
N SER A 48 -8.06 -11.44 17.90
CA SER A 48 -8.73 -10.29 18.52
C SER A 48 -9.48 -9.48 17.46
N LYS A 49 -10.66 -8.98 17.82
CA LYS A 49 -11.43 -8.04 17.00
C LYS A 49 -12.07 -7.01 17.90
N VAL A 50 -11.67 -5.76 17.75
CA VAL A 50 -12.11 -4.66 18.60
C VAL A 50 -12.69 -3.57 17.73
N THR A 51 -13.93 -3.16 18.02
CA THR A 51 -14.58 -2.06 17.30
C THR A 51 -14.78 -0.89 18.23
N ILE A 52 -14.39 0.30 17.78
CA ILE A 52 -14.52 1.57 18.48
C ILE A 52 -15.33 2.50 17.59
N THR A 53 -16.39 3.08 18.15
CA THR A 53 -17.16 4.14 17.49
C THR A 53 -16.52 5.47 17.85
N GLN A 54 -16.03 6.19 16.86
CA GLN A 54 -15.47 7.53 17.01
C GLN A 54 -16.56 8.55 17.32
N THR A 55 -16.16 9.72 17.81
CA THR A 55 -17.08 10.83 18.09
C THR A 55 -17.78 11.37 16.84
N ASP A 56 -17.22 11.16 15.65
CA ASP A 56 -17.86 11.48 14.36
C ASP A 56 -18.88 10.42 13.90
N GLY A 57 -19.09 9.37 14.69
CA GLY A 57 -20.02 8.27 14.43
C GLY A 57 -19.47 7.17 13.54
N LYS A 58 -18.23 7.25 13.06
CA LYS A 58 -17.60 6.18 12.27
C LYS A 58 -17.06 5.09 13.18
N ASP A 59 -17.13 3.85 12.69
CA ASP A 59 -16.56 2.70 13.36
C ASP A 59 -15.13 2.44 12.83
N ILE A 60 -14.18 2.23 13.75
CA ILE A 60 -12.89 1.63 13.45
C ILE A 60 -12.87 0.22 14.01
N THR A 61 -12.33 -0.72 13.23
CA THR A 61 -12.13 -2.11 13.67
C THR A 61 -10.67 -2.50 13.59
N LEU A 62 -10.13 -2.92 14.74
CA LEU A 62 -8.80 -3.50 14.91
C LEU A 62 -8.91 -5.02 14.84
N ILE A 63 -8.03 -5.68 14.09
CA ILE A 63 -8.07 -7.14 13.90
C ILE A 63 -6.69 -7.73 14.18
N GLY A 64 -6.66 -8.77 15.01
CA GLY A 64 -5.44 -9.45 15.42
C GLY A 64 -4.64 -8.65 16.45
N LYS A 65 -3.31 -8.77 16.38
CA LYS A 65 -2.41 -7.94 17.17
C LYS A 65 -2.18 -6.63 16.43
N ASP A 66 -2.85 -5.58 16.88
CA ASP A 66 -2.83 -4.28 16.22
C ASP A 66 -2.69 -3.13 17.22
N THR A 67 -2.29 -1.96 16.74
CA THR A 67 -2.10 -0.75 17.52
C THR A 67 -2.63 0.48 16.77
N LEU A 68 -3.35 1.34 17.47
CA LEU A 68 -3.96 2.54 16.90
C LEU A 68 -3.98 3.67 17.91
N THR A 69 -3.56 4.85 17.49
CA THR A 69 -3.77 6.08 18.25
C THR A 69 -4.91 6.86 17.59
N LEU A 70 -5.96 7.18 18.34
CA LEU A 70 -6.97 8.12 17.86
C LEU A 70 -6.52 9.54 18.19
N ASP A 71 -5.95 10.20 17.20
CA ASP A 71 -5.74 11.64 17.22
C ASP A 71 -6.78 12.28 16.29
N GLN A 72 -7.82 12.85 16.90
CA GLN A 72 -8.93 13.49 16.18
C GLN A 72 -8.68 14.99 15.98
N ASP A 73 -7.45 15.48 16.21
CA ASP A 73 -7.05 16.78 15.69
C ASP A 73 -7.06 16.70 14.16
N SER A 74 -8.19 17.10 13.59
CA SER A 74 -8.49 17.11 12.16
C SER A 74 -7.65 18.13 11.37
N ASN A 75 -6.46 18.46 11.86
CA ASN A 75 -5.44 19.17 11.10
C ASN A 75 -4.63 18.20 10.21
N ASN A 76 -5.21 17.06 9.83
CA ASN A 76 -4.81 16.35 8.61
C ASN A 76 -5.25 17.18 7.40
N ASN A 77 -4.65 18.35 7.27
CA ASN A 77 -4.59 19.12 6.04
C ASN A 77 -3.58 18.43 5.11
N GLU A 78 -3.78 17.14 4.83
CA GLU A 78 -3.26 16.55 3.60
C GLU A 78 -4.05 17.27 2.50
N THR A 79 -3.41 18.32 1.97
CA THR A 79 -4.07 19.28 1.13
C THR A 79 -4.54 18.60 -0.15
N VAL A 80 -5.56 19.15 -0.80
CA VAL A 80 -5.99 18.73 -2.15
C VAL A 80 -4.80 18.69 -3.14
N ALA A 81 -3.71 19.42 -2.86
CA ALA A 81 -2.48 19.39 -3.64
C ALA A 81 -1.74 18.03 -3.56
N ASP A 82 -1.74 17.35 -2.41
CA ASP A 82 -1.06 16.07 -2.22
C ASP A 82 -1.80 14.94 -2.96
N ILE A 83 -3.13 14.95 -2.94
CA ILE A 83 -3.97 14.03 -3.74
C ILE A 83 -3.78 14.28 -5.24
N SER A 84 -3.68 15.55 -5.65
CA SER A 84 -3.44 15.90 -7.07
C SER A 84 -2.05 15.45 -7.54
N ALA A 85 -1.04 15.50 -6.67
CA ALA A 85 0.29 14.99 -6.96
C ALA A 85 0.30 13.46 -7.07
N LEU A 86 -0.43 12.76 -6.20
CA LEU A 86 -0.61 11.30 -6.26
C LEU A 86 -1.39 10.85 -7.50
N GLN A 87 -2.51 11.51 -7.82
CA GLN A 87 -3.28 11.27 -9.04
C GLN A 87 -2.43 11.51 -10.29
N GLN A 88 -1.60 12.56 -10.29
CA GLN A 88 -0.66 12.81 -11.37
C GLN A 88 0.45 11.76 -11.45
N ALA A 89 0.98 11.25 -10.34
CA ALA A 89 2.02 10.22 -10.35
C ALA A 89 1.49 8.87 -10.89
N ILE A 90 0.24 8.51 -10.56
CA ILE A 90 -0.45 7.34 -11.12
C ILE A 90 -0.74 7.56 -12.61
N LEU A 91 -1.24 8.74 -12.98
CA LEU A 91 -1.55 9.09 -14.37
C LEU A 91 -0.29 9.18 -15.24
N LYS A 92 0.82 9.65 -14.69
CA LYS A 92 2.13 9.67 -15.33
C LYS A 92 2.74 8.28 -15.46
N GLY A 93 2.18 7.28 -14.75
CA GLY A 93 2.54 5.87 -14.86
C GLY A 93 4.05 5.70 -14.93
N THR A 94 4.76 5.96 -13.83
CA THR A 94 6.22 5.73 -13.78
C THR A 94 6.46 4.31 -14.25
N ASP A 95 7.02 4.22 -15.44
CA ASP A 95 6.96 3.05 -16.31
C ASP A 95 7.88 1.97 -15.74
N LEU A 96 7.34 1.09 -14.88
CA LEU A 96 8.09 -0.02 -14.28
C LEU A 96 8.56 -1.06 -15.31
N ASN A 97 8.18 -0.90 -16.58
CA ASN A 97 8.61 -1.71 -17.71
C ASN A 97 9.71 -1.07 -18.58
N ALA A 98 10.18 0.14 -18.25
CA ALA A 98 11.27 0.77 -19.00
C ALA A 98 12.68 0.43 -18.45
N LEU A 99 12.77 -0.46 -17.45
CA LEU A 99 14.04 -1.03 -17.01
C LEU A 99 14.37 -2.27 -17.85
N GLU A 100 15.23 -2.03 -18.84
CA GLU A 100 16.11 -2.97 -19.54
C GLU A 100 15.51 -3.99 -20.53
N GLU A 101 15.82 -3.79 -21.82
CA GLU A 101 16.71 -4.74 -22.50
C GLU A 101 17.60 -4.00 -23.52
N THR A 102 18.82 -3.69 -23.09
CA THR A 102 19.92 -3.33 -24.01
C THR A 102 20.37 -4.60 -24.71
N ALA A 103 19.74 -4.96 -25.82
CA ALA A 103 20.19 -6.05 -26.68
C ALA A 103 20.79 -5.50 -27.99
N ALA A 104 22.10 -5.24 -27.91
CA ALA A 104 23.07 -5.21 -29.01
C ALA A 104 22.87 -4.19 -30.16
N GLY A 105 23.54 -3.06 -30.05
CA GLY A 105 23.82 -2.18 -31.20
C GLY A 105 24.41 -0.83 -30.82
N GLY A 106 25.54 -0.82 -30.11
CA GLY A 106 26.23 0.43 -29.75
C GLY A 106 26.66 1.24 -30.99
N PRO A 107 26.92 2.55 -30.85
CA PRO A 107 27.32 3.40 -31.97
C PRO A 107 28.79 3.13 -32.29
N GLN A 108 29.07 2.18 -33.18
CA GLN A 108 30.42 2.00 -33.71
C GLN A 108 30.61 2.77 -35.00
N ALA A 109 31.52 3.73 -34.90
CA ALA A 109 32.04 4.60 -35.92
C ALA A 109 32.52 3.87 -37.18
N GLY A 110 32.36 4.56 -38.31
CA GLY A 110 33.26 4.62 -39.46
C GLY A 110 34.03 3.38 -39.91
N GLY A 111 33.83 2.97 -41.16
CA GLY A 111 34.81 2.14 -41.85
C GLY A 111 34.26 1.49 -43.11
N ASN A 112 34.92 1.75 -44.23
CA ASN A 112 34.80 0.98 -45.46
C ASN A 112 34.73 -0.54 -45.23
N GLY A 113 33.85 -1.20 -45.98
CA GLY A 113 34.15 -2.45 -46.70
C GLY A 113 34.32 -3.73 -45.87
N GLY A 114 33.53 -4.74 -46.25
CA GLY A 114 33.95 -6.14 -46.11
C GLY A 114 33.04 -7.00 -45.24
N ASP A 115 32.47 -8.01 -45.90
CA ASP A 115 32.06 -9.31 -45.37
C ASP A 115 30.81 -9.40 -44.50
N GLY A 116 29.68 -9.76 -45.14
CA GLY A 116 28.44 -10.13 -44.48
C GLY A 116 27.53 -10.99 -45.37
N VAL A 117 27.65 -12.31 -45.20
CA VAL A 117 26.79 -13.44 -45.62
C VAL A 117 26.20 -13.45 -47.06
N SER A 118 26.82 -14.27 -47.92
CA SER A 118 26.33 -14.62 -49.26
C SER A 118 25.16 -15.63 -49.18
N LEU A 119 24.02 -15.34 -49.83
CA LEU A 119 22.80 -16.15 -49.82
C LEU A 119 22.85 -17.38 -50.77
N SER A 120 24.02 -17.96 -51.03
CA SER A 120 24.12 -19.12 -51.91
C SER A 120 23.69 -20.41 -51.20
N SER A 121 22.65 -21.04 -51.75
CA SER A 121 22.15 -22.40 -51.53
C SER A 121 21.18 -22.64 -50.37
N THR A 122 19.92 -22.23 -50.56
CA THR A 122 18.79 -23.06 -50.11
C THR A 122 17.86 -23.30 -51.29
N SER A 123 17.89 -24.53 -51.80
CA SER A 123 16.96 -25.04 -52.81
C SER A 123 15.63 -25.37 -52.11
N PHE A 124 14.53 -24.73 -52.51
CA PHE A 124 13.20 -25.11 -52.08
C PHE A 124 12.76 -26.35 -52.88
N ALA A 125 12.88 -27.53 -52.29
CA ALA A 125 12.20 -28.72 -52.81
C ALA A 125 10.70 -28.59 -52.48
N GLU A 126 9.89 -28.46 -53.53
CA GLU A 126 8.45 -28.69 -53.60
C GLU A 126 7.57 -28.04 -52.49
N GLY A 127 6.95 -26.91 -52.83
CA GLY A 127 5.90 -26.28 -52.04
C GLY A 127 4.65 -27.16 -51.94
N GLY A 128 4.51 -27.86 -50.82
CA GLY A 128 3.32 -28.66 -50.50
C GLY A 128 2.26 -27.84 -49.77
N HIS A 129 1.41 -27.13 -50.51
CA HIS A 129 0.03 -26.85 -50.07
C HIS A 129 -0.87 -26.81 -51.30
N ILE A 130 -1.39 -27.97 -51.69
CA ILE A 130 -2.53 -28.05 -52.61
C ILE A 130 -3.81 -27.94 -51.79
N SER A 131 -4.49 -26.81 -51.93
CA SER A 131 -5.85 -26.60 -51.42
C SER A 131 -6.79 -26.46 -52.62
N ASN A 132 -7.51 -27.54 -52.93
CA ASN A 132 -8.96 -27.64 -53.18
C ASN A 132 -9.28 -29.00 -53.80
#